data_AF-A0A1F4XFC2-F1
#
_entry.id   AF-A0A1F4XFC2-F1
#
_cell.length_a   1.000
_cell.length_b   1.000
_cell.length_c   1.000
_cell.angle_alpha   90.00
_cell.angle_beta   90.00
_cell.angle_gamma   90.00
#
_symmetry.space_group_name_H-M   'P 1'
#
loop_
_entity.id
_entity.type
_entity.pdbx_description
1 polymer ?
#
loop_
_entity_poly.entity_id
_entity_poly.type
_entity_poly.pdbx_seq_one_letter_code
_entity_poly.pdbx_strand_id
1 'polypeptide(L)'
;MTTLPRFAVGIFLAVLLLAPLSASAFSLSFGGRVLAVIPCKSVLGPSLYVTIIPAGLFPATYIWTPATITFSAGPPRTIGQQVLGLYDLPFFCTVGFTPFFGLRMFMVGTSLI
;
A
#
# COMPACT_ATOMS: atom_id res chain seq x y z
N MET A 1 6.50 -5.19 -50.68
CA MET A 1 5.64 -5.76 -49.63
C MET A 1 6.50 -6.62 -48.73
N THR A 2 6.97 -6.06 -47.63
CA THR A 2 7.85 -6.74 -46.66
C THR A 2 6.99 -7.61 -45.75
N THR A 3 6.99 -8.93 -45.98
CA THR A 3 6.38 -9.90 -45.08
C THR A 3 7.18 -9.91 -43.78
N LEU A 4 6.67 -9.26 -42.75
CA LEU A 4 7.22 -9.37 -41.40
C LEU A 4 7.26 -10.88 -41.05
N PRO A 5 8.43 -11.45 -40.73
CA PRO A 5 8.52 -12.88 -40.48
C PRO A 5 7.64 -13.22 -39.28
N ARG A 6 6.81 -14.26 -39.40
CA ARG A 6 5.87 -14.71 -38.35
C ARG A 6 6.56 -14.91 -36.99
N PHE A 7 7.85 -15.25 -37.00
CA PHE A 7 8.71 -15.33 -35.82
C PHE A 7 8.91 -13.99 -35.10
N ALA A 8 9.08 -12.89 -35.83
CA ALA A 8 9.21 -11.56 -35.23
C ALA A 8 7.92 -11.13 -34.53
N VAL A 9 6.76 -11.47 -35.10
CA VAL A 9 5.44 -11.23 -34.47
C VAL A 9 5.30 -12.03 -33.18
N GLY A 10 5.72 -13.30 -33.17
CA GLY A 10 5.67 -14.15 -31.98
C GLY A 10 6.56 -13.64 -30.84
N ILE A 11 7.78 -13.21 -31.15
CA ILE A 11 8.70 -12.62 -30.16
C ILE A 11 8.13 -11.31 -29.61
N PHE A 12 7.58 -10.46 -30.47
CA PHE A 12 7.00 -9.19 -30.06
C PHE A 12 5.79 -9.38 -29.12
N LEU A 13 4.91 -10.34 -29.44
CA LEU A 13 3.81 -10.74 -28.55
C LEU A 13 4.32 -11.27 -27.21
N ALA A 14 5.30 -12.16 -27.21
CA ALA A 14 5.86 -12.71 -25.97
C ALA A 14 6.45 -11.62 -25.08
N VAL A 15 7.16 -10.63 -25.65
CA VAL A 15 7.69 -9.49 -24.91
C VAL A 15 6.57 -8.60 -24.36
N LEU A 16 5.52 -8.34 -25.12
CA LEU A 16 4.36 -7.57 -24.64
C LEU A 16 3.61 -8.27 -23.51
N LEU A 17 3.48 -9.59 -23.56
CA LEU A 17 2.85 -10.40 -22.51
C LEU A 17 3.69 -10.49 -21.23
N LEU A 18 5.03 -10.37 -21.35
CA LEU A 18 5.95 -10.40 -20.22
C LEU A 18 6.20 -9.01 -19.61
N ALA A 19 5.96 -7.93 -20.35
CA ALA A 19 6.11 -6.55 -19.89
C ALA A 19 5.34 -6.20 -18.59
N PRO A 20 4.10 -6.67 -18.32
CA PRO A 20 3.43 -6.35 -17.06
C PRO A 20 4.04 -7.03 -15.84
N LEU A 21 4.86 -8.09 -15.99
CA LEU A 21 5.53 -8.74 -14.85
C LEU A 21 6.67 -7.90 -14.28
N SER A 22 7.36 -7.10 -15.09
CA SER A 22 8.38 -6.17 -14.59
C SER A 22 7.79 -4.90 -13.98
N ALA A 23 6.49 -4.65 -14.21
CA ALA A 23 5.73 -3.56 -13.61
C ALA A 23 4.99 -3.96 -12.32
N SER A 24 5.13 -5.21 -11.84
CA SER A 24 4.66 -5.59 -10.51
C SER A 24 5.52 -4.85 -9.47
N ALA A 25 5.09 -3.66 -9.10
CA ALA A 25 5.66 -2.90 -8.01
C ALA A 25 5.68 -3.80 -6.76
N PHE A 26 6.73 -3.67 -5.93
CA PHE A 26 6.86 -4.33 -4.63
C PHE A 26 5.73 -3.98 -3.63
N SER A 27 4.76 -3.19 -4.07
CA SER A 27 3.60 -2.81 -3.30
C SER A 27 2.47 -3.81 -3.45
N LEU A 28 2.02 -4.34 -2.32
CA LEU A 28 0.84 -5.20 -2.25
C LEU A 28 -0.38 -4.39 -1.85
N SER A 29 -1.52 -4.76 -2.40
CA SER A 29 -2.80 -4.12 -2.09
C SER A 29 -3.25 -4.47 -0.68
N PHE A 30 -3.97 -3.55 -0.04
CA PHE A 30 -4.72 -3.82 1.17
C PHE A 30 -6.00 -2.99 1.18
N GLY A 31 -6.95 -3.42 1.99
CA GLY A 31 -8.14 -2.62 2.28
C GLY A 31 -8.96 -3.22 3.41
N GLY A 32 -9.95 -2.48 3.86
CA GLY A 32 -10.84 -2.89 4.93
C GLY A 32 -11.29 -1.71 5.79
N ARG A 33 -11.70 -2.01 7.03
CA ARG A 33 -12.25 -1.03 7.95
C ARG A 33 -11.28 -0.71 9.09
N VAL A 34 -11.03 0.57 9.35
CA VAL A 34 -10.17 1.02 10.46
C VAL A 34 -10.80 0.62 11.80
N LEU A 35 -10.04 -0.07 12.62
CA LEU A 35 -10.43 -0.52 13.97
C LEU A 35 -9.74 0.31 15.06
N ALA A 36 -8.49 0.72 14.83
CA ALA A 36 -7.75 1.57 15.76
C ALA A 36 -6.78 2.48 15.01
N VAL A 37 -6.57 3.68 15.57
CA VAL A 37 -5.56 4.64 15.12
C VAL A 37 -4.80 5.10 16.35
N ILE A 38 -3.50 4.80 16.40
CA ILE A 38 -2.62 5.17 17.51
C ILE A 38 -1.57 6.14 16.97
N PRO A 39 -1.57 7.41 17.42
CA PRO A 39 -0.52 8.36 17.08
C PRO A 39 0.84 7.87 17.60
N CYS A 40 1.85 7.89 16.73
CA CYS A 40 3.22 7.47 17.05
C CYS A 40 4.24 8.34 16.32
N LYS A 41 5.54 8.12 16.58
CA LYS A 41 6.64 8.80 15.89
C LYS A 41 7.49 7.78 15.14
N SER A 42 7.77 8.03 13.87
CA SER A 42 8.73 7.25 13.09
C SER A 42 9.91 8.13 12.67
N VAL A 43 10.89 7.54 11.99
CA VAL A 43 11.99 8.28 11.34
C VAL A 43 11.50 9.28 10.29
N LEU A 44 10.27 9.12 9.78
CA LEU A 44 9.65 10.03 8.81
C LEU A 44 8.76 11.10 9.47
N GLY A 45 8.77 11.20 10.81
CA GLY A 45 8.03 12.21 11.56
C GLY A 45 6.75 11.68 12.24
N PRO A 46 5.75 12.55 12.52
CA PRO A 46 4.50 12.14 13.17
C PRO A 46 3.75 11.17 12.28
N SER A 47 3.49 9.98 12.81
CA SER A 47 2.98 8.82 12.08
C SER A 47 1.77 8.23 12.81
N LEU A 48 1.05 7.33 12.15
CA LEU A 48 -0.12 6.66 12.73
C LEU A 48 0.06 5.16 12.59
N TYR A 49 -0.02 4.45 13.70
CA TYR A 49 -0.18 3.01 13.72
C TYR A 49 -1.66 2.68 13.58
N VAL A 50 -2.02 2.01 12.50
CA VAL A 50 -3.41 1.79 12.10
C VAL A 50 -3.68 0.29 12.09
N THR A 51 -4.68 -0.12 12.87
CA THR A 51 -5.21 -1.49 12.81
C THR A 51 -6.46 -1.48 11.95
N ILE A 52 -6.53 -2.42 11.01
CA ILE A 52 -7.60 -2.55 10.02
C ILE A 52 -8.18 -3.95 10.16
N ILE A 53 -9.52 -4.06 10.12
CA ILE A 53 -10.20 -5.33 9.83
C ILE A 53 -10.00 -5.60 8.34
N PRO A 54 -9.14 -6.54 7.95
CA PRO A 54 -8.79 -6.72 6.55
C PRO A 54 -9.99 -7.22 5.75
N ALA A 55 -10.14 -6.70 4.54
CA ALA A 55 -11.02 -7.28 3.53
C ALA A 55 -10.25 -8.34 2.75
N GLY A 56 -10.40 -9.61 3.10
CA GLY A 56 -9.66 -10.72 2.48
C GLY A 56 -8.41 -11.13 3.25
N LEU A 57 -7.40 -11.66 2.55
CA LEU A 57 -6.16 -12.19 3.14
C LEU A 57 -5.07 -11.12 3.22
N PHE A 58 -5.32 -10.05 3.98
CA PHE A 58 -4.37 -8.97 4.19
C PHE A 58 -3.87 -8.93 5.64
N PRO A 59 -2.66 -8.40 5.89
CA PRO A 59 -2.20 -8.09 7.24
C PRO A 59 -3.13 -7.10 7.94
N ALA A 60 -3.15 -7.11 9.27
CA ALA A 60 -4.08 -6.27 10.04
C ALA A 60 -3.49 -4.90 10.42
N THR A 61 -2.17 -4.74 10.39
CA THR A 61 -1.48 -3.61 11.03
C THR A 61 -0.56 -2.88 10.08
N TYR A 62 -0.78 -1.58 9.95
CA TYR A 62 -0.12 -0.72 8.99
C TYR A 62 0.36 0.57 9.63
N ILE A 63 1.35 1.20 9.02
CA ILE A 63 1.89 2.47 9.50
C ILE A 63 1.73 3.51 8.40
N TRP A 64 0.92 4.51 8.68
CA TRP A 64 0.82 5.71 7.88
C TRP A 64 1.94 6.68 8.30
N THR A 65 2.60 7.29 7.31
CA THR A 65 3.67 8.27 7.54
C THR A 65 3.42 9.53 6.71
N PRO A 66 4.07 10.66 7.00
CA PRO A 66 3.96 11.87 6.17
C PRO A 66 4.43 11.67 4.71
N ALA A 67 5.21 10.63 4.44
CA ALA A 67 5.63 10.25 3.08
C ALA A 67 4.58 9.38 2.36
N THR A 68 3.54 8.90 3.05
CA THR A 68 2.47 8.12 2.44
C THR A 68 1.62 9.02 1.55
N ILE A 69 1.44 8.63 0.28
CA ILE A 69 0.58 9.36 -0.66
C ILE A 69 -0.88 9.16 -0.22
N THR A 70 -1.56 10.24 0.16
CA THR A 70 -2.94 10.19 0.65
C THR A 70 -3.91 10.78 -0.35
N PHE A 71 -5.06 10.12 -0.50
CA PHE A 71 -6.15 10.54 -1.36
C PHE A 71 -7.45 10.69 -0.56
N SER A 72 -8.41 11.42 -1.12
CA SER A 72 -9.76 11.57 -0.56
C SER A 72 -9.79 12.28 0.80
N ALA A 73 -10.11 11.59 1.90
CA ALA A 73 -10.28 12.19 3.23
C ALA A 73 -8.95 12.33 4.01
N GLY A 74 -7.80 12.12 3.36
CA GLY A 74 -6.48 12.26 3.97
C GLY A 74 -6.04 11.01 4.74
N PRO A 75 -5.22 11.14 5.79
CA PRO A 75 -4.74 9.98 6.55
C PRO A 75 -5.87 9.29 7.33
N PRO A 76 -5.71 8.01 7.71
CA PRO A 76 -6.69 7.30 8.53
C PRO A 76 -6.75 7.93 9.92
N ARG A 77 -7.86 8.60 10.26
CA ARG A 77 -8.01 9.36 11.52
C ARG A 77 -9.15 8.86 12.39
N THR A 78 -10.14 8.20 11.79
CA THR A 78 -11.40 7.87 12.45
C THR A 78 -11.61 6.36 12.41
N ILE A 79 -11.96 5.81 13.57
CA ILE A 79 -12.39 4.41 13.68
C ILE A 79 -13.67 4.24 12.86
N GLY A 80 -13.71 3.20 12.03
CA GLY A 80 -14.83 2.91 11.14
C GLY A 80 -14.59 3.24 9.67
N GLN A 81 -13.59 4.08 9.36
CA GLN A 81 -13.27 4.48 7.99
C GLN A 81 -12.96 3.26 7.12
N GLN A 82 -13.48 3.26 5.90
CA GLN A 82 -13.05 2.36 4.85
C GLN A 82 -11.76 2.87 4.26
N VAL A 83 -10.80 1.97 4.07
CA VAL A 83 -9.51 2.27 3.50
C VAL A 83 -9.16 1.27 2.42
N LEU A 84 -8.47 1.77 1.40
CA LEU A 84 -7.90 0.97 0.33
C LEU A 84 -6.56 1.58 -0.04
N GLY A 85 -5.54 0.76 -0.25
CA GLY A 85 -4.22 1.27 -0.52
C GLY A 85 -3.22 0.22 -0.96
N LEU A 86 -1.98 0.68 -1.01
CA LEU A 86 -0.79 -0.10 -1.29
C LEU A 86 0.15 0.01 -0.10
N TYR A 87 0.71 -1.12 0.34
CA TYR A 87 1.79 -1.16 1.34
C TYR A 87 3.05 -1.73 0.72
N ASP A 88 4.21 -1.41 1.28
CA ASP A 88 5.50 -1.87 0.74
C ASP A 88 6.31 -2.71 1.73
N LEU A 89 6.97 -2.07 2.69
CA LEU A 89 8.03 -2.66 3.51
C LEU A 89 7.64 -2.75 4.98
N PRO A 90 8.18 -3.73 5.73
CA PRO A 90 8.08 -3.78 7.18
C PRO A 90 8.67 -2.50 7.79
N PHE A 91 7.92 -1.89 8.68
CA PHE A 91 8.24 -0.60 9.26
C PHE A 91 7.86 -0.56 10.74
N PHE A 92 8.33 0.46 11.45
CA PHE A 92 7.97 0.66 12.84
C PHE A 92 7.81 2.13 13.20
N CYS A 93 7.06 2.37 14.25
CA CYS A 93 6.99 3.65 14.93
C CYS A 93 6.96 3.44 16.43
N THR A 94 7.22 4.49 17.21
CA THR A 94 7.26 4.39 18.67
C THR A 94 6.23 5.28 19.34
N VAL A 95 5.67 4.78 20.43
CA VAL A 95 4.90 5.56 21.41
C VAL A 95 5.75 5.60 22.68
N GLY A 96 6.42 6.74 22.90
CA GLY A 96 7.52 6.82 23.87
C GLY A 96 8.64 5.84 23.50
N PHE A 97 8.94 4.90 24.39
CA PHE A 97 9.96 3.86 24.18
C PHE A 97 9.40 2.54 23.63
N THR A 98 8.08 2.42 23.46
CA THR A 98 7.45 1.16 23.03
C THR A 98 7.38 1.12 21.50
N PRO A 99 7.99 0.13 20.83
CA PRO A 99 7.93 -0.02 19.38
C PRO A 99 6.65 -0.71 18.94
N PHE A 100 6.06 -0.21 17.86
CA PHE A 100 4.92 -0.78 17.16
C PHE A 100 5.33 -1.13 15.73
N PHE A 101 5.13 -2.39 15.35
CA PHE A 101 5.54 -2.93 14.04
C PHE A 101 4.34 -3.11 13.12
N GLY A 102 4.50 -2.74 11.86
CA GLY A 102 3.47 -2.89 10.84
C GLY A 102 4.05 -2.70 9.45
N LEU A 103 3.19 -2.75 8.44
CA LEU A 103 3.62 -2.49 7.05
C LEU A 103 3.40 -1.04 6.71
N ARG A 104 4.40 -0.39 6.10
CA ARG A 104 4.27 1.01 5.71
C ARG A 104 3.27 1.16 4.58
N MET A 105 2.35 2.11 4.74
CA MET A 105 1.45 2.52 3.66
C MET A 105 2.25 3.35 2.65
N PHE A 106 2.28 2.89 1.39
CA PHE A 106 2.84 3.65 0.27
C PHE A 106 1.82 4.64 -0.29
N MET A 107 0.60 4.15 -0.56
CA MET A 107 -0.54 4.98 -0.96
C MET A 107 -1.80 4.54 -0.21
N VAL A 108 -2.67 5.48 0.15
CA VAL A 108 -3.95 5.15 0.78
C VAL A 108 -5.04 6.15 0.41
N GLY A 109 -6.21 5.62 0.07
CA GLY A 109 -7.47 6.36 0.03
C GLY A 109 -8.32 6.03 1.25
N THR A 110 -8.97 7.03 1.82
CA THR A 110 -9.81 6.91 3.02
C THR A 110 -11.20 7.50 2.77
N SER A 111 -12.25 6.88 3.35
CA SER A 111 -13.60 7.43 3.38
C SER A 111 -13.75 8.51 4.47
N LEU A 112 -14.84 9.27 4.43
CA LEU A 112 -15.15 10.26 5.48
C LEU A 112 -15.54 9.59 6.82
N ILE A 113 -16.12 8.39 6.76
CA ILE A 113 -16.70 7.64 7.90
C ILE A 113 -16.51 6.14 7.69
#